data_AF-A0A645BXT9-F1
#
_entry.id   AF-A0A645BXT9-F1
#
_cell.length_a   1.000
_cell.length_b   1.000
_cell.length_c   1.000
_cell.angle_alpha   90.00
_cell.angle_beta   90.00
_cell.angle_gamma   90.00
#
_symmetry.space_group_name_H-M   'P 1'
#
loop_
_entity.id
_entity.type
_entity.pdbx_description
1 polymer ?
#
loop_
_entity_poly.entity_id
_entity_poly.type
_entity_poly.pdbx_seq_one_letter_code
_entity_poly.pdbx_strand_id
1 'polypeptide(L)' 'MSREELTRRGLNDSITHVDFMVGTQDLSIVGTTHAGEEIPVFVNGNFAV' A
#
# COMPACT_ATOMS: atom_id res chain seq x y z
N MET A 1 1.18 -2.38 -22.24
CA MET A 1 2.47 -2.70 -21.58
C MET A 1 2.68 -4.20 -21.66
N SER A 2 3.90 -4.66 -21.93
CA SER A 2 4.21 -6.10 -21.89
C SER A 2 4.39 -6.58 -20.44
N ARG A 3 4.39 -7.90 -20.22
CA ARG A 3 4.68 -8.49 -18.90
C ARG A 3 6.01 -7.99 -18.34
N GLU A 4 7.02 -7.96 -19.20
CA GLU A 4 8.36 -7.47 -18.87
C GLU A 4 8.36 -5.98 -18.51
N GLU A 5 7.51 -5.18 -19.17
CA GLU A 5 7.38 -3.76 -18.86
C GLU A 5 6.69 -3.52 -17.51
N LEU A 6 5.69 -4.34 -17.14
CA LEU A 6 5.02 -4.27 -15.85
C LEU A 6 5.95 -4.73 -14.72
N THR A 7 6.68 -5.83 -14.90
CA THR A 7 7.68 -6.31 -13.93
C THR A 7 8.78 -5.28 -13.71
N ARG A 8 9.28 -4.60 -14.77
CA ARG A 8 10.26 -3.52 -14.64
C ARG A 8 9.75 -2.32 -13.82
N ARG A 9 8.43 -2.14 -13.71
CA ARG A 9 7.81 -1.10 -12.87
C ARG A 9 7.41 -1.61 -11.47
N GLY A 10 7.83 -2.83 -11.10
CA GLY A 10 7.67 -3.38 -9.76
C GLY A 10 6.35 -4.10 -9.50
N LEU A 11 5.56 -4.39 -10.54
CA LEU A 11 4.32 -5.16 -10.36
C LEU A 11 4.64 -6.63 -10.12
N ASN A 12 4.00 -7.20 -9.10
CA ASN A 12 4.02 -8.63 -8.86
C ASN A 12 3.16 -9.35 -9.90
N ASP A 13 3.60 -10.53 -10.33
CA ASP A 13 2.97 -11.31 -11.38
C ASP A 13 2.87 -12.77 -10.97
N SER A 14 1.64 -13.23 -10.80
CA SER A 14 1.29 -14.53 -10.23
C SER A 14 0.00 -15.03 -10.86
N ILE A 15 -0.12 -16.35 -10.96
CA ILE A 15 -1.35 -17.02 -11.42
C ILE A 15 -2.48 -16.84 -10.39
N THR A 16 -2.12 -16.76 -9.11
CA THR A 16 -3.06 -16.56 -8.00
C THR A 16 -2.94 -15.17 -7.42
N HIS A 17 -4.09 -14.62 -7.04
CA HIS A 17 -4.23 -13.39 -6.26
C HIS A 17 -5.28 -13.66 -5.19
N VAL A 18 -4.89 -13.58 -3.92
CA VAL A 18 -5.75 -13.91 -2.79
C VAL A 18 -5.69 -12.76 -1.80
N ASP A 19 -6.83 -12.08 -1.65
CA ASP A 19 -6.97 -10.99 -0.69
C ASP A 19 -7.23 -11.54 0.72
N PHE A 20 -6.69 -10.86 1.72
CA PHE A 20 -7.02 -11.07 3.13
C PHE A 20 -7.04 -9.73 3.86
N MET A 21 -7.80 -9.66 4.95
CA MET A 21 -8.02 -8.40 5.68
C MET A 21 -7.02 -8.24 6.82
N VAL A 22 -6.51 -7.02 7.00
CA VAL A 22 -5.59 -6.65 8.10
C VAL A 22 -6.07 -5.43 8.91
N GLY A 23 -7.23 -4.86 8.55
CA GLY A 23 -7.78 -3.67 9.19
C GLY A 23 -8.29 -3.92 10.60
N THR A 24 -7.95 -3.02 11.52
CA THR A 24 -8.41 -3.03 12.92
C THR A 24 -8.74 -1.61 13.38
N GLN A 25 -9.50 -1.48 14.46
CA GLN A 25 -9.88 -0.16 15.01
C GLN A 25 -8.69 0.64 15.57
N ASP A 26 -7.59 -0.04 15.89
CA ASP A 26 -6.33 0.53 16.37
C ASP A 26 -5.27 0.66 15.27
N LEU A 27 -5.59 0.33 14.02
CA LEU A 27 -4.66 0.43 12.89
C LEU A 27 -4.24 1.89 12.67
N SER A 28 -2.95 2.11 12.45
CA SER A 28 -2.39 3.38 11.97
C SER A 28 -1.60 3.13 10.68
N ILE A 29 -1.76 4.02 9.70
CA ILE A 29 -1.07 3.94 8.40
C ILE A 29 -0.36 5.27 8.18
N VAL A 30 0.94 5.21 7.87
CA VAL A 30 1.76 6.36 7.49
C VAL A 30 2.21 6.18 6.05
N GLY A 31 2.05 7.22 5.23
CA GLY A 31 2.62 7.29 3.89
C GLY A 31 3.93 8.05 3.92
N THR A 32 4.93 7.58 3.17
CA THR A 32 6.22 8.26 3.04
C THR A 32 6.34 8.89 1.67
N THR A 33 6.65 10.19 1.60
CA THR A 33 6.87 10.89 0.33
C THR A 33 8.23 10.54 -0.27
N HIS A 34 8.45 10.88 -1.55
CA HIS A 34 9.78 10.73 -2.17
C HIS A 34 10.87 11.56 -1.48
N ALA A 35 10.51 12.62 -0.74
CA ALA A 35 11.44 13.42 0.05
C ALA A 35 11.72 12.81 1.43
N GLY A 36 11.09 11.69 1.78
CA GLY A 36 11.24 11.01 3.07
C GLY A 36 10.36 11.57 4.19
N GLU A 37 9.43 12.47 3.88
CA GLU A 37 8.46 12.98 4.84
C GLU A 37 7.39 11.94 5.13
N GLU A 38 7.04 11.78 6.41
CA GLU A 38 5.98 10.89 6.87
C GLU A 38 4.66 11.66 7.05
N ILE A 39 3.62 11.21 6.38
CA ILE A 39 2.28 11.80 6.43
C ILE A 39 1.32 10.74 6.99
N PRO A 40 0.59 11.01 8.09
CA PRO A 40 -0.42 10.09 8.58
C PRO A 40 -1.55 9.97 7.57
N VAL A 41 -1.88 8.74 7.19
CA VAL A 41 -2.99 8.42 6.29
C VAL A 41 -4.17 7.88 7.08
N PHE A 42 -3.92 6.95 8.03
CA PHE A 42 -4.93 6.48 8.98
C PHE A 42 -4.45 6.65 10.43
N VAL A 43 -5.37 7.00 11.32
CA VAL A 43 -5.22 6.98 12.78
C VAL A 43 -6.47 6.33 13.38
N ASN A 44 -6.29 5.36 14.27
CA ASN A 44 -7.39 4.60 14.89
C ASN A 44 -8.38 4.04 13.85
N GLY A 45 -7.84 3.36 12.84
CA GLY A 45 -8.62 2.67 11.81
C GLY A 45 -9.40 3.58 10.86
N ASN A 46 -9.23 4.91 10.94
CA ASN A 46 -9.93 5.90 10.11
C ASN A 46 -8.93 6.84 9.44
N PHE A 47 -9.35 7.51 8.37
CA PHE A 47 -8.54 8.53 7.70
C PHE A 47 -8.13 9.64 8.68
N ALA A 48 -6.86 10.02 8.63
CA ALA A 48 -6.36 11.21 9.32
C ALA A 48 -6.99 12.47 8.70
N VAL A 49 -7.28 13.48 9.54
CA VAL A 49 -7.85 14.79 9.16
C VAL A 49 -6.76 15.85 9.14
#